data_AF-A0A534P3N1-F1
#
_entry.id   AF-A0A534P3N1-F1
#
_cell.length_a   1.000
_cell.length_b   1.000
_cell.length_c   1.000
_cell.angle_alpha   90.00
_cell.angle_beta   90.00
_cell.angle_gamma   90.00
#
_symmetry.space_group_name_H-M   'P 1'
#
loop_
_entity.id
_entity.type
_entity.pdbx_description
1 polymer ?
#
loop_
_entity_poly.entity_id
_entity_poly.type
_entity_poly.pdbx_seq_one_letter_code
_entity_poly.pdbx_strand_id
1 'polypeptide(L)'
;MTEERAPVEVLEQGEIAFLATPRVRPRNARTEPPHPREVQHFYLLLSPHGKPLYRRVRVGRNRLPEGARQRFWACVDRVGDSIEEVAGDLGEHEYDTKTRGPRRQPPARALAEGTYALVRHGDHVHFTYRVHDPCAPPEVLRALRIERHADYVVAAFNPAAPPRLGAPDRRLDEDAPDWIVAKFGKNRFAPLDLDLFDARGLEIVLMSGRHDVPAESAPRSP
;
A
#
# COMPACT_ATOMS: atom_id res chain seq x y z
N MET A 1 -25.52 27.94 -6.76
CA MET A 1 -24.05 27.97 -6.69
C MET A 1 -23.56 26.67 -7.28
N THR A 2 -23.09 26.72 -8.52
CA THR A 2 -22.48 25.59 -9.20
C THR A 2 -21.12 25.35 -8.51
N GLU A 3 -20.95 24.22 -7.83
CA GLU A 3 -19.61 23.80 -7.38
C GLU A 3 -18.76 23.63 -8.64
N GLU A 4 -17.88 24.59 -8.88
CA GLU A 4 -16.84 24.50 -9.89
C GLU A 4 -15.98 23.30 -9.50
N ARG A 5 -16.17 22.16 -10.18
CA ARG A 5 -15.41 20.93 -9.92
C ARG A 5 -13.93 21.27 -10.03
N ALA A 6 -13.19 21.08 -8.94
CA ALA A 6 -11.75 21.31 -8.94
C ALA A 6 -11.10 20.46 -10.04
N PRO A 7 -10.03 20.96 -10.69
CA PRO A 7 -9.38 20.22 -11.77
C PRO A 7 -8.87 18.88 -11.27
N VAL A 8 -9.10 17.85 -12.09
CA VAL A 8 -8.65 16.48 -11.83
C VAL A 8 -7.43 16.21 -12.71
N GLU A 9 -6.31 15.87 -12.10
CA GLU A 9 -5.05 15.56 -12.78
C GLU A 9 -4.65 14.12 -12.46
N VAL A 10 -4.47 13.28 -13.50
CA VAL A 10 -3.93 11.93 -13.32
C VAL A 10 -2.42 12.03 -13.17
N LEU A 11 -1.90 11.73 -11.99
CA LEU A 11 -0.46 11.76 -11.69
C LEU A 11 0.23 10.50 -12.20
N GLU A 12 -0.41 9.34 -12.05
CA GLU A 12 0.15 8.04 -12.43
C GLU A 12 -0.95 6.98 -12.62
N GLN A 13 -0.68 6.01 -13.49
CA GLN A 13 -1.48 4.79 -13.64
C GLN A 13 -0.54 3.58 -13.72
N GLY A 14 -1.02 2.40 -13.34
CA GLY A 14 -0.22 1.20 -13.35
C GLY A 14 -0.97 -0.06 -12.97
N GLU A 15 -0.23 -1.16 -12.88
CA GLU A 15 -0.73 -2.44 -12.36
C GLU A 15 -0.55 -2.49 -10.84
N ILE A 16 -1.48 -3.18 -10.17
CA ILE A 16 -1.46 -3.45 -8.74
C ILE A 16 -1.66 -4.94 -8.48
N ALA A 17 -0.81 -5.53 -7.64
CA ALA A 17 -1.01 -6.84 -7.05
C ALA A 17 -1.16 -6.73 -5.53
N PHE A 18 -2.13 -7.49 -5.00
CA PHE A 18 -2.39 -7.58 -3.56
C PHE A 18 -1.71 -8.82 -3.01
N LEU A 19 -0.76 -8.65 -2.09
CA LEU A 19 0.03 -9.76 -1.55
C LEU A 19 -0.20 -9.90 -0.04
N ALA A 20 -0.26 -11.14 0.45
CA ALA A 20 -0.24 -11.42 1.88
C ALA A 20 0.82 -12.46 2.24
N THR A 21 1.56 -12.17 3.30
CA THR A 21 2.43 -13.17 3.95
C THR A 21 1.66 -13.86 5.08
N PRO A 22 1.71 -15.20 5.15
CA PRO A 22 1.14 -15.91 6.29
C PRO A 22 2.01 -15.70 7.53
N ARG A 23 1.40 -15.77 8.71
CA ARG A 23 2.13 -15.84 9.99
C ARG A 23 3.06 -17.05 10.00
N VAL A 24 4.25 -16.84 10.56
CA VAL A 24 5.27 -17.89 10.70
C VAL A 24 4.71 -19.10 11.46
N ARG A 25 4.60 -20.23 10.76
CA ARG A 25 4.13 -21.51 11.33
C ARG A 25 5.31 -22.44 11.64
N PRO A 26 5.13 -23.45 12.52
CA PRO A 26 6.04 -24.59 12.60
C PRO A 26 6.14 -25.30 11.25
N ARG A 27 7.30 -25.92 10.97
CA ARG A 27 7.65 -26.56 9.68
C ARG A 27 6.58 -27.49 9.08
N ASN A 28 5.74 -28.11 9.93
CA ASN A 28 4.82 -29.18 9.53
C ASN A 28 3.37 -28.72 9.24
N ALA A 29 3.10 -27.42 9.12
CA ALA A 29 1.75 -26.91 8.89
C ALA A 29 1.31 -26.95 7.41
N ARG A 30 0.04 -27.28 7.15
CA ARG A 30 -0.58 -27.31 5.81
C ARG A 30 -0.60 -25.94 5.12
N THR A 31 -0.58 -25.97 3.78
CA THR A 31 -0.45 -24.82 2.87
C THR A 31 -1.82 -24.26 2.41
N GLU A 32 -2.78 -24.04 3.30
CA GLU A 32 -4.08 -23.43 2.93
C GLU A 32 -3.98 -21.89 2.76
N PRO A 33 -4.87 -21.24 1.98
CA PRO A 33 -4.94 -19.78 1.91
C PRO A 33 -5.05 -19.20 3.32
N PRO A 34 -4.28 -18.16 3.67
CA PRO A 34 -4.26 -17.67 5.04
C PRO A 34 -5.66 -17.21 5.43
N HIS A 35 -6.17 -17.75 6.53
CA HIS A 35 -7.35 -17.17 7.16
C HIS A 35 -7.00 -15.70 7.51
N PRO A 36 -7.94 -14.75 7.46
CA PRO A 36 -7.64 -13.32 7.66
C PRO A 36 -6.89 -12.98 8.98
N ARG A 37 -7.06 -13.81 10.01
CA ARG A 37 -6.34 -13.70 11.30
C ARG A 37 -4.89 -14.19 11.25
N GLU A 38 -4.54 -14.91 10.20
CA GLU A 38 -3.24 -15.53 9.96
C GLU A 38 -2.39 -14.73 8.97
N VAL A 39 -2.89 -13.60 8.45
CA VAL A 39 -2.06 -12.66 7.69
C VAL A 39 -1.12 -11.94 8.64
N GLN A 40 0.18 -12.05 8.38
CA GLN A 40 1.23 -11.35 9.11
C GLN A 40 1.45 -9.95 8.55
N HIS A 41 1.64 -9.85 7.24
CA HIS A 41 1.77 -8.58 6.53
C HIS A 41 0.94 -8.62 5.25
N PHE A 42 0.26 -7.50 4.99
CA PHE A 42 -0.47 -7.23 3.76
C PHE A 42 0.27 -6.15 2.97
N TYR A 43 0.46 -6.38 1.68
CA TYR A 43 1.20 -5.49 0.79
C TYR A 43 0.39 -5.16 -0.46
N LEU A 44 0.61 -3.96 -0.96
CA LEU A 44 0.28 -3.56 -2.32
C LEU A 44 1.59 -3.51 -3.10
N LEU A 45 1.65 -4.19 -4.23
CA LEU A 45 2.76 -4.12 -5.16
C LEU A 45 2.29 -3.34 -6.39
N LEU A 46 2.98 -2.25 -6.70
CA LEU A 46 2.60 -1.29 -7.73
C LEU A 46 3.66 -1.27 -8.83
N SER A 47 3.20 -1.30 -10.08
CA SER A 47 4.03 -1.20 -11.29
C SER A 47 3.47 -0.08 -12.17
N PRO A 48 3.99 1.16 -12.09
CA PRO A 48 3.57 2.26 -12.93
C PRO A 48 3.79 1.96 -14.42
N HIS A 49 2.82 2.32 -15.26
CA HIS A 49 2.95 2.17 -16.70
C HIS A 49 4.07 3.06 -17.26
N GLY A 50 4.85 2.51 -18.19
CA GLY A 50 5.88 3.27 -18.91
C GLY A 50 7.11 3.66 -18.08
N LYS A 51 7.26 3.13 -16.86
CA LYS A 51 8.44 3.36 -16.01
C LYS A 51 9.04 2.02 -15.54
N PRO A 52 10.38 1.86 -15.54
CA PRO A 52 11.04 0.73 -14.88
C PRO A 52 11.12 1.01 -13.38
N LEU A 53 9.97 1.02 -12.72
CA LEU A 53 9.83 1.38 -11.31
C LEU A 53 8.81 0.46 -10.66
N TYR A 54 9.10 -0.01 -9.45
CA TYR A 54 8.19 -0.84 -8.68
C TYR A 54 8.14 -0.32 -7.26
N ARG A 55 6.94 -0.31 -6.67
CA ARG A 55 6.75 0.08 -5.27
C ARG A 55 6.06 -1.03 -4.51
N ARG A 56 6.60 -1.39 -3.35
CA ARG A 56 5.89 -2.21 -2.37
C ARG A 56 5.43 -1.34 -1.23
N VAL A 57 4.14 -1.30 -0.99
CA VAL A 57 3.51 -0.60 0.13
C VAL A 57 3.04 -1.62 1.15
N ARG A 58 3.49 -1.50 2.40
CA ARG A 58 2.99 -2.33 3.52
C ARG A 58 1.85 -1.62 4.22
N VAL A 59 0.75 -2.34 4.49
CA VAL A 59 -0.45 -1.79 5.15
C VAL A 59 -0.56 -2.34 6.59
N GLY A 60 -0.57 -1.46 7.59
CA GLY A 60 -0.35 -1.83 9.00
C GLY A 60 -1.43 -2.67 9.68
N ARG A 61 -2.69 -2.60 9.22
CA ARG A 61 -3.81 -3.36 9.79
C ARG A 61 -4.10 -4.68 9.09
N ASN A 62 -3.21 -5.08 8.17
CA ASN A 62 -3.32 -6.30 7.37
C ASN A 62 -4.65 -6.41 6.59
N ARG A 63 -5.27 -5.28 6.26
CA ARG A 63 -6.48 -5.13 5.45
C ARG A 63 -6.61 -3.68 5.00
N LEU A 64 -7.45 -3.41 4.01
CA LEU A 64 -7.75 -2.04 3.58
C LEU A 64 -8.79 -1.36 4.49
N PRO A 65 -8.79 -0.01 4.58
CA PRO A 65 -9.78 0.73 5.35
C PRO A 65 -11.16 0.67 4.70
N GLU A 66 -12.20 0.68 5.53
CA GLU A 66 -13.60 0.65 5.12
C GLU A 66 -14.36 1.83 5.74
N GLY A 67 -15.11 2.55 4.90
CA GLY A 67 -15.99 3.64 5.33
C GLY A 67 -15.27 4.93 5.70
N ALA A 68 -16.00 6.05 5.59
CA ALA A 68 -15.49 7.43 5.57
C ALA A 68 -14.69 7.92 6.81
N ARG A 69 -14.52 7.09 7.85
CA ARG A 69 -13.80 7.47 9.09
C ARG A 69 -12.53 6.67 9.34
N GLN A 70 -12.26 5.62 8.57
CA GLN A 70 -11.09 4.78 8.81
C GLN A 70 -9.84 5.40 8.17
N ARG A 71 -8.79 5.51 8.99
CA ARG A 71 -7.45 5.96 8.58
C ARG A 71 -6.44 4.89 8.93
N PHE A 72 -5.80 4.32 7.92
CA PHE A 72 -4.87 3.22 8.10
C PHE A 72 -3.48 3.70 7.76
N TRP A 73 -2.54 3.44 8.67
CA TRP A 73 -1.12 3.61 8.38
C TRP A 73 -0.69 2.61 7.31
N ALA A 74 0.15 3.09 6.41
CA ALA A 74 0.92 2.29 5.48
C ALA A 74 2.33 2.87 5.33
N CYS A 75 3.22 2.13 4.71
CA CYS A 75 4.60 2.54 4.48
C CYS A 75 5.04 2.13 3.08
N VAL A 76 5.75 3.01 2.38
CA VAL A 76 6.52 2.64 1.17
C VAL A 76 7.67 1.74 1.63
N ASP A 77 7.47 0.44 1.60
CA ASP A 77 8.35 -0.55 2.21
C ASP A 77 9.63 -0.74 1.37
N ARG A 78 9.47 -0.82 0.04
CA ARG A 78 10.55 -0.91 -0.95
C ARG A 78 10.19 -0.14 -2.22
N VAL A 79 11.22 0.39 -2.87
CA VAL A 79 11.18 0.99 -4.20
C VAL A 79 12.42 0.48 -4.93
N GLY A 80 12.27 0.12 -6.21
CA GLY A 80 13.33 -0.45 -7.03
C GLY A 80 12.95 -0.44 -8.51
N ASP A 81 13.88 -0.81 -9.38
CA ASP A 81 13.68 -0.79 -10.84
C ASP A 81 13.24 -2.15 -11.41
N SER A 82 13.19 -3.17 -10.55
CA SER A 82 12.83 -4.55 -10.89
C SER A 82 11.92 -5.16 -9.83
N ILE A 83 11.17 -6.19 -10.23
CA ILE A 83 10.27 -6.88 -9.33
C ILE A 83 11.04 -7.68 -8.27
N GLU A 84 12.21 -8.19 -8.63
CA GLU A 84 13.10 -8.95 -7.75
C GLU A 84 13.59 -8.10 -6.57
N GLU A 85 13.96 -6.85 -6.80
CA GLU A 85 14.40 -5.94 -5.73
C GLU A 85 13.29 -5.64 -4.70
N VAL A 86 12.05 -5.55 -5.21
CA VAL A 86 10.89 -5.07 -4.46
C VAL A 86 10.09 -6.21 -3.84
N ALA A 87 10.15 -7.42 -4.38
CA ALA A 87 9.39 -8.59 -3.92
C ALA A 87 10.23 -9.84 -3.65
N GLY A 88 11.54 -9.84 -3.93
CA GLY A 88 12.39 -11.04 -3.78
C GLY A 88 12.47 -11.58 -2.35
N ASP A 89 12.37 -10.73 -1.33
CA ASP A 89 12.31 -11.12 0.09
C ASP A 89 10.94 -11.63 0.54
N LEU A 90 9.93 -11.61 -0.34
CA LEU A 90 8.64 -12.25 -0.11
C LEU A 90 8.63 -13.72 -0.56
N GLY A 91 9.76 -14.23 -1.07
CA GLY A 91 9.94 -15.64 -1.38
C GLY A 91 9.95 -16.53 -0.13
N GLU A 92 10.14 -17.83 -0.35
CA GLU A 92 10.36 -18.77 0.75
C GLU A 92 11.72 -18.51 1.41
N HIS A 93 11.72 -18.32 2.73
CA HIS A 93 12.94 -18.14 3.50
C HIS A 93 12.92 -19.02 4.76
N GLU A 94 13.94 -19.86 4.92
CA GLU A 94 14.21 -20.59 6.15
C GLU A 94 15.20 -19.79 7.01
N TYR A 95 14.92 -19.65 8.31
CA TYR A 95 15.83 -19.01 9.25
C TYR A 95 15.82 -19.70 10.61
N ASP A 96 17.01 -19.81 11.21
CA ASP A 96 17.19 -20.38 12.54
C ASP A 96 16.96 -19.34 13.64
N THR A 97 16.12 -19.69 14.60
CA THR A 97 15.94 -18.87 15.81
C THR A 97 16.71 -19.45 16.98
N LYS A 98 17.49 -18.59 17.67
CA LYS A 98 18.38 -18.97 18.79
C LYS A 98 17.68 -19.68 19.95
N THR A 99 16.36 -19.54 20.09
CA THR A 99 15.59 -20.08 21.22
C THR A 99 14.49 -21.06 20.82
N ARG A 100 14.15 -21.19 19.54
CA ARG A 100 12.96 -21.94 19.09
C ARG A 100 13.19 -22.81 17.84
N GLY A 101 14.44 -23.01 17.42
CA GLY A 101 14.80 -23.88 16.29
C GLY A 101 14.50 -23.26 14.92
N PRO A 102 14.61 -24.06 13.83
CA PRO A 102 14.40 -23.60 12.46
C PRO A 102 12.94 -23.20 12.22
N ARG A 103 12.73 -22.02 11.64
CA ARG A 103 11.42 -21.53 11.20
C ARG A 103 11.42 -21.37 9.68
N ARG A 104 10.28 -21.66 9.07
CA ARG A 104 10.02 -21.46 7.65
C ARG A 104 9.04 -20.30 7.52
N GLN A 105 9.41 -19.25 6.80
CA GLN A 105 8.46 -18.26 6.31
C GLN A 105 8.00 -18.71 4.91
N PRO A 106 6.73 -19.12 4.77
CA PRO A 106 6.19 -19.43 3.46
C PRO A 106 6.22 -18.19 2.56
N PRO A 107 6.29 -18.37 1.23
CA PRO A 107 6.24 -17.24 0.30
C PRO A 107 4.95 -16.45 0.48
N ALA A 108 4.99 -15.16 0.15
CA ALA A 108 3.79 -14.36 0.02
C ALA A 108 2.87 -14.96 -1.05
N ARG A 109 1.57 -14.76 -0.87
CA ARG A 109 0.55 -15.21 -1.81
C ARG A 109 -0.09 -14.02 -2.49
N ALA A 110 -0.22 -14.09 -3.81
CA ALA A 110 -1.08 -13.20 -4.57
C ALA A 110 -2.54 -13.45 -4.18
N LEU A 111 -3.26 -12.37 -3.92
CA LEU A 111 -4.67 -12.38 -3.53
C LEU A 111 -5.56 -11.92 -4.66
N ALA A 112 -5.11 -10.88 -5.38
CA ALA A 112 -5.79 -10.33 -6.53
C ALA A 112 -4.80 -9.46 -7.33
N GLU A 113 -5.15 -9.23 -8.60
CA GLU A 113 -4.45 -8.33 -9.52
C GLU A 113 -5.45 -7.34 -10.14
N GLY A 114 -4.95 -6.18 -10.53
CA GLY A 114 -5.79 -5.10 -11.02
C GLY A 114 -4.98 -3.92 -11.55
N THR A 115 -5.67 -2.84 -11.86
CA THR A 115 -5.07 -1.55 -12.24
C THR A 115 -5.31 -0.50 -11.16
N TYR A 116 -4.37 0.43 -11.00
CA TYR A 116 -4.50 1.57 -10.08
C TYR A 116 -4.29 2.90 -10.81
N ALA A 117 -4.77 3.98 -10.19
CA ALA A 117 -4.48 5.34 -10.58
C ALA A 117 -4.23 6.21 -9.34
N LEU A 118 -3.24 7.09 -9.45
CA LEU A 118 -3.01 8.19 -8.51
C LEU A 118 -3.51 9.49 -9.15
N VAL A 119 -4.46 10.15 -8.51
CA VAL A 119 -5.21 11.27 -9.09
C VAL A 119 -5.20 12.45 -8.12
N ARG A 120 -4.74 13.61 -8.55
CA ARG A 120 -4.85 14.86 -7.78
C ARG A 120 -6.20 15.51 -8.04
N HIS A 121 -6.86 15.93 -6.97
CA HIS A 121 -8.09 16.70 -7.00
C HIS A 121 -7.98 17.83 -5.98
N GLY A 122 -7.81 19.06 -6.46
CA GLY A 122 -7.56 20.21 -5.59
C GLY A 122 -6.31 20.03 -4.71
N ASP A 123 -6.51 19.99 -3.38
CA ASP A 123 -5.47 19.91 -2.36
C ASP A 123 -5.17 18.49 -1.86
N HIS A 124 -5.82 17.47 -2.43
CA HIS A 124 -5.66 16.09 -2.01
C HIS A 124 -5.41 15.15 -3.19
N VAL A 125 -4.90 13.96 -2.87
CA VAL A 125 -4.58 12.93 -3.86
C VAL A 125 -5.38 11.68 -3.54
N HIS A 126 -5.97 11.09 -4.56
CA HIS A 126 -6.72 9.85 -4.52
C HIS A 126 -5.86 8.71 -5.07
N PHE A 127 -5.83 7.60 -4.34
CA PHE A 127 -5.37 6.31 -4.81
C PHE A 127 -6.60 5.45 -5.08
N THR A 128 -6.85 5.19 -6.35
CA THR A 128 -8.00 4.38 -6.79
C THR A 128 -7.49 3.09 -7.43
N TYR A 129 -8.24 2.01 -7.30
CA TYR A 129 -7.93 0.76 -7.99
C TYR A 129 -9.17 0.05 -8.52
N ARG A 130 -8.96 -0.87 -9.46
CA ARG A 130 -9.95 -1.84 -9.92
C ARG A 130 -9.31 -3.21 -10.00
N VAL A 131 -9.93 -4.21 -9.37
CA VAL A 131 -9.51 -5.61 -9.43
C VAL A 131 -10.07 -6.26 -10.69
N HIS A 132 -9.20 -6.95 -11.44
CA HIS A 132 -9.58 -7.69 -12.65
C HIS A 132 -9.49 -9.20 -12.44
N ASP A 133 -8.47 -9.67 -11.71
CA ASP A 133 -8.24 -11.10 -11.47
C ASP A 133 -8.17 -11.41 -9.96
N PRO A 134 -9.23 -11.97 -9.35
CA PRO A 134 -9.18 -12.44 -7.97
C PRO A 134 -8.53 -13.84 -7.89
N CYS A 135 -7.31 -13.91 -7.34
CA CYS A 135 -6.61 -15.18 -7.14
C CYS A 135 -7.03 -15.93 -5.86
N ALA A 136 -7.54 -15.20 -4.85
CA ALA A 136 -7.97 -15.75 -3.57
C ALA A 136 -9.49 -15.95 -3.49
N PRO A 137 -9.97 -16.87 -2.62
CA PRO A 137 -11.39 -17.06 -2.40
C PRO A 137 -12.11 -15.78 -1.93
N PRO A 138 -13.37 -15.55 -2.34
CA PRO A 138 -14.11 -14.32 -2.03
C PRO A 138 -14.18 -13.98 -0.53
N GLU A 139 -14.22 -14.97 0.36
CA GLU A 139 -14.21 -14.79 1.80
C GLU A 139 -12.90 -14.20 2.32
N VAL A 140 -11.76 -14.55 1.71
CA VAL A 140 -10.46 -13.98 2.04
C VAL A 140 -10.41 -12.52 1.59
N LEU A 141 -10.82 -12.25 0.35
CA LEU A 141 -10.88 -10.89 -0.20
C LEU A 141 -11.78 -9.97 0.63
N ARG A 142 -13.00 -10.42 0.97
CA ARG A 142 -13.94 -9.68 1.82
C ARG A 142 -13.37 -9.37 3.19
N ALA A 143 -12.64 -10.29 3.80
CA ALA A 143 -12.08 -10.08 5.12
C ALA A 143 -10.85 -9.16 5.11
N LEU A 144 -10.11 -9.11 4.00
CA LEU A 144 -9.02 -8.17 3.78
C LEU A 144 -9.49 -6.84 3.17
N ARG A 145 -10.79 -6.70 2.90
CA ARG A 145 -11.43 -5.52 2.30
C ARG A 145 -10.85 -5.17 0.92
N ILE A 146 -10.50 -6.20 0.15
CA ILE A 146 -10.14 -6.07 -1.25
C ILE A 146 -11.46 -6.10 -2.03
N GLU A 147 -11.95 -4.91 -2.37
CA GLU A 147 -13.19 -4.73 -3.12
C GLU A 147 -12.92 -4.78 -4.63
N ARG A 148 -13.97 -4.88 -5.46
CA ARG A 148 -13.78 -4.80 -6.93
C ARG A 148 -13.24 -3.44 -7.39
N HIS A 149 -13.61 -2.39 -6.66
CA HIS A 149 -13.14 -1.03 -6.87
C HIS A 149 -13.10 -0.29 -5.54
N ALA A 150 -12.07 0.53 -5.33
CA ALA A 150 -11.98 1.39 -4.15
C ALA A 150 -11.27 2.70 -4.48
N ASP A 151 -11.53 3.70 -3.63
CA ASP A 151 -10.95 5.04 -3.67
C ASP A 151 -10.51 5.46 -2.25
N TYR A 152 -9.24 5.84 -2.13
CA TYR A 152 -8.66 6.34 -0.89
C TYR A 152 -8.03 7.70 -1.11
N VAL A 153 -8.34 8.66 -0.24
CA VAL A 153 -7.49 9.84 -0.09
C VAL A 153 -6.18 9.40 0.57
N VAL A 154 -5.05 9.78 -0.04
CA VAL A 154 -3.70 9.42 0.39
C VAL A 154 -2.86 10.65 0.71
N ALA A 155 -2.12 10.57 1.81
CA ALA A 155 -1.20 11.61 2.25
C ALA A 155 0.04 10.98 2.89
N ALA A 156 1.16 11.66 2.79
CA ALA A 156 2.39 11.29 3.49
C ALA A 156 2.44 11.93 4.88
N PHE A 157 3.03 11.24 5.85
CA PHE A 157 3.41 11.83 7.13
C PHE A 157 4.78 12.49 7.00
N ASN A 158 4.94 13.65 7.63
CA ASN A 158 6.23 14.32 7.71
C ASN A 158 7.18 13.49 8.59
N PRO A 159 8.31 12.99 8.07
CA PRO A 159 9.28 12.25 8.85
C PRO A 159 9.85 13.07 10.02
N ALA A 160 9.98 14.39 9.91
CA ALA A 160 10.48 15.22 11.02
C ALA A 160 9.45 15.46 12.14
N ALA A 161 8.18 15.03 11.98
CA ALA A 161 7.15 15.19 12.99
C ALA A 161 7.02 13.92 13.86
N PRO A 162 6.51 14.01 15.11
CA PRO A 162 6.28 12.83 15.94
C PRO A 162 5.36 11.80 15.27
N PRO A 163 5.60 10.48 15.48
CA PRO A 163 4.83 9.42 14.82
C PRO A 163 3.32 9.53 15.05
N ARG A 164 2.53 9.15 14.04
CA ARG A 164 1.07 9.03 14.14
C ARG A 164 0.62 7.60 13.84
N LEU A 165 -0.53 7.22 14.41
CA LEU A 165 -1.22 5.93 14.18
C LEU A 165 -0.49 4.65 14.63
N GLY A 166 0.48 4.74 15.54
CA GLY A 166 1.13 3.56 16.12
C GLY A 166 2.04 2.83 15.12
N ALA A 167 2.81 3.60 14.33
CA ALA A 167 3.83 3.06 13.44
C ALA A 167 4.82 2.19 14.24
N PRO A 168 4.86 0.87 14.01
CA PRO A 168 5.62 -0.05 14.85
C PRO A 168 7.13 -0.02 14.58
N ASP A 169 7.53 0.48 13.41
CA ASP A 169 8.90 0.41 12.91
C ASP A 169 9.10 1.52 11.87
N ARG A 170 9.44 2.72 12.36
CA ARG A 170 9.60 3.90 11.52
C ARG A 170 10.95 3.86 10.83
N ARG A 171 10.95 3.99 9.49
CA ARG A 171 12.13 3.78 8.65
C ARG A 171 12.72 5.04 8.04
N LEU A 172 11.92 6.11 8.00
CA LEU A 172 12.39 7.47 7.77
C LEU A 172 12.03 8.29 8.99
N ASP A 173 13.03 8.89 9.62
CA ASP A 173 12.89 9.69 10.82
C ASP A 173 13.62 11.04 10.70
N GLU A 174 14.46 11.38 11.67
CA GLU A 174 15.20 12.65 11.69
C GLU A 174 16.29 12.68 10.61
N ASP A 175 16.75 11.52 10.13
CA ASP A 175 17.74 11.40 9.05
C ASP A 175 17.13 11.44 7.64
N ALA A 176 15.84 11.80 7.52
CA ALA A 176 15.19 11.92 6.22
C ALA A 176 15.88 13.00 5.35
N PRO A 177 16.11 12.75 4.06
CA PRO A 177 16.68 13.73 3.15
C PRO A 177 15.95 15.09 3.17
N ASP A 178 16.71 16.18 3.10
CA ASP A 178 16.17 17.55 3.15
C ASP A 178 15.06 17.82 2.13
N TRP A 179 15.17 17.23 0.94
CA TRP A 179 14.16 17.37 -0.11
C TRP A 179 12.81 16.77 0.29
N ILE A 180 12.79 15.70 1.10
CA ILE A 180 11.56 15.12 1.65
C ILE A 180 10.97 16.09 2.66
N VAL A 181 11.77 16.53 3.64
CA VAL A 181 11.31 17.44 4.71
C VAL A 181 10.79 18.76 4.13
N ALA A 182 11.43 19.28 3.09
CA ALA A 182 11.04 20.51 2.41
C ALA A 182 9.61 20.44 1.83
N LYS A 183 9.16 19.28 1.35
CA LYS A 183 7.79 19.12 0.81
C LYS A 183 6.68 19.29 1.85
N PHE A 184 7.00 19.12 3.14
CA PHE A 184 6.04 19.31 4.22
C PHE A 184 6.04 20.74 4.79
N GLY A 185 7.17 21.44 4.71
CA GLY A 185 7.36 22.72 5.39
C GLY A 185 7.08 22.59 6.90
N LYS A 186 6.12 23.36 7.42
CA LYS A 186 5.68 23.27 8.83
C LYS A 186 4.56 22.26 9.07
N ASN A 187 4.05 21.63 8.02
CA ASN A 187 2.92 20.73 8.11
C ASN A 187 3.36 19.34 8.60
N ARG A 188 2.45 18.66 9.29
CA ARG A 188 2.68 17.28 9.76
C ARG A 188 2.37 16.22 8.70
N PHE A 189 1.70 16.62 7.63
CA PHE A 189 1.34 15.78 6.50
C PHE A 189 1.34 16.62 5.23
N ALA A 190 1.49 15.96 4.09
CA ALA A 190 1.37 16.55 2.77
C ALA A 190 0.63 15.58 1.84
N PRO A 191 -0.06 16.07 0.79
CA PRO A 191 -0.61 15.21 -0.25
C PRO A 191 0.50 14.32 -0.84
N LEU A 192 0.17 13.06 -1.12
CA LEU A 192 1.17 12.11 -1.63
C LEU A 192 1.45 12.38 -3.12
N ASP A 193 2.51 13.14 -3.41
CA ASP A 193 3.04 13.27 -4.76
C ASP A 193 3.99 12.13 -5.14
N LEU A 194 4.41 12.07 -6.41
CA LEU A 194 5.21 10.96 -6.94
C LEU A 194 6.59 10.85 -6.29
N ASP A 195 7.29 11.97 -6.07
CA ASP A 195 8.61 11.93 -5.43
C ASP A 195 8.51 11.41 -3.99
N LEU A 196 7.47 11.83 -3.25
CA LEU A 196 7.19 11.27 -1.93
C LEU A 196 6.82 9.79 -2.02
N PHE A 197 6.06 9.37 -3.04
CA PHE A 197 5.71 7.96 -3.20
C PHE A 197 6.92 7.08 -3.53
N ASP A 198 7.95 7.65 -4.15
CA ASP A 198 9.22 7.01 -4.48
C ASP A 198 10.20 6.97 -3.28
N ALA A 199 9.87 7.63 -2.17
CA ALA A 199 10.71 7.62 -0.98
C ALA A 199 10.53 6.34 -0.17
N ARG A 200 11.49 5.42 -0.28
CA ARG A 200 11.55 4.22 0.56
C ARG A 200 11.55 4.58 2.05
N GLY A 201 10.68 3.91 2.81
CA GLY A 201 10.50 4.09 4.25
C GLY A 201 9.50 5.19 4.61
N LEU A 202 8.95 5.91 3.62
CA LEU A 202 7.98 6.97 3.90
C LEU A 202 6.66 6.39 4.40
N GLU A 203 6.21 6.94 5.52
CA GLU A 203 4.91 6.60 6.10
C GLU A 203 3.81 7.39 5.40
N ILE A 204 2.74 6.68 5.05
CA ILE A 204 1.57 7.25 4.40
C ILE A 204 0.30 6.86 5.17
N VAL A 205 -0.79 7.56 4.89
CA VAL A 205 -2.11 7.23 5.40
C VAL A 205 -3.07 6.96 4.26
N LEU A 206 -3.77 5.83 4.32
CA LEU A 206 -4.90 5.51 3.47
C LEU A 206 -6.18 5.89 4.21
N MET A 207 -6.99 6.76 3.61
CA MET A 207 -8.26 7.21 4.17
C MET A 207 -9.37 6.89 3.18
N SER A 208 -10.34 6.06 3.56
CA SER A 208 -11.50 5.81 2.70
C SER A 208 -12.28 7.12 2.55
N GLY A 209 -12.33 7.62 1.31
CA GLY A 209 -12.97 8.89 0.98
C GLY A 209 -14.49 8.77 0.87
N ARG A 210 -15.18 9.92 0.84
CA ARG A 210 -16.44 10.02 0.09
C ARG A 210 -16.07 9.97 -1.40
N HIS A 211 -16.90 9.34 -2.22
CA HIS A 211 -16.67 9.18 -3.66
C HIS A 211 -16.75 10.54 -4.37
N ASP A 212 -15.70 11.35 -4.28
CA ASP A 212 -15.68 12.71 -4.80
C ASP A 212 -14.96 12.81 -6.16
N VAL A 213 -14.28 11.74 -6.60
CA VAL A 213 -13.64 11.68 -7.92
C VAL A 213 -14.64 11.17 -8.97
N PRO A 214 -14.73 11.81 -10.17
CA PRO A 214 -15.54 11.30 -11.27
C PRO A 214 -15.14 9.87 -11.65
N ALA A 215 -16.13 9.01 -11.93
CA ALA A 215 -15.90 7.61 -12.33
C ALA A 215 -14.99 7.47 -13.58
N GLU A 216 -14.87 8.53 -14.38
CA GLU A 216 -14.01 8.58 -15.57
C GLU A 216 -12.50 8.62 -15.26
N SER A 217 -12.13 9.06 -14.05
CA SER A 217 -10.74 9.11 -13.57
C SER A 217 -10.32 7.84 -12.85
N ALA A 218 -11.26 6.90 -12.62
CA ALA A 218 -10.95 5.56 -12.16
C ALA A 218 -10.15 4.82 -13.24
N PRO A 219 -9.23 3.91 -12.85
CA PRO A 219 -8.48 3.12 -13.80
C PRO A 219 -9.44 2.32 -14.69
N ARG A 220 -9.28 2.47 -16.00
CA ARG A 220 -10.05 1.75 -17.00
C ARG A 220 -9.56 0.29 -17.07
N SER A 221 -10.47 -0.61 -17.41
CA SER A 221 -10.08 -1.96 -17.81
C SER A 221 -9.27 -1.88 -19.11
N PRO A 222 -8.28 -2.75 -19.32
CA PRO A 222 -7.57 -2.86 -20.59
C PRO A 222 -8.53 -3.17 -21.75
#